data_AF-A0A7C4B5Z5-F1
#
_entry.id   AF-A0A7C4B5Z5-F1
#
_cell.length_a   1.000
_cell.length_b   1.000
_cell.length_c   1.000
_cell.angle_alpha   90.00
_cell.angle_beta   90.00
_cell.angle_gamma   90.00
#
_symmetry.space_group_name_H-M   'P 1'
#
loop_
_entity.id
_entity.type
_entity.pdbx_description
1 polymer ?
#
loop_
_entity_poly.entity_id
_entity_poly.type
_entity_poly.pdbx_seq_one_letter_code
_entity_poly.pdbx_strand_id
1 'polypeptide(L)'
;YVKAETIFTNPDSPQRPLRELILKDGKTIVMATPRLREGFLILNPKSIPEKLYYEASTIRGAFKHGRKLKIGEVPIIDFKVVGSVAVSLRGERIGKGSGYSELEYGILRELGRISENTPIITTVHELQIVENIPQEEFDVPVDYIVTFKRIIKTERNRARPSGIIWRLITDKMMMEIPILKELKITRTNR
;
A
#
# COMPACT_ATOMS: atom_id res chain seq x y z
N TYR A 1 2.78 -14.08 -6.20
CA TYR A 1 3.79 -13.25 -6.89
C TYR A 1 3.88 -13.56 -8.38
N VAL A 2 4.21 -14.78 -8.79
CA VAL A 2 4.41 -15.16 -10.21
C VAL A 2 3.29 -14.66 -11.14
N LYS A 3 2.03 -14.90 -10.78
CA LYS A 3 0.83 -14.51 -11.55
C LYS A 3 0.43 -13.03 -11.45
N ALA A 4 1.02 -12.26 -10.52
CA ALA A 4 0.63 -10.87 -10.34
C ALA A 4 1.24 -9.99 -11.44
N GLU A 5 0.47 -9.01 -11.89
CA GLU A 5 0.85 -8.02 -12.89
C GLU A 5 0.96 -6.62 -12.30
N THR A 6 0.10 -6.28 -11.33
CA THR A 6 0.05 -4.96 -10.69
C THR A 6 0.13 -5.07 -9.18
N ILE A 7 1.16 -4.44 -8.61
CA ILE A 7 1.49 -4.54 -7.19
C ILE A 7 1.45 -3.16 -6.56
N PHE A 8 0.74 -3.03 -5.44
CA PHE A 8 0.74 -1.78 -4.68
C PHE A 8 1.88 -1.77 -3.66
N THR A 9 2.61 -0.65 -3.55
CA THR A 9 3.71 -0.48 -2.58
C THR A 9 3.66 0.90 -1.91
N ASN A 10 4.20 1.01 -0.69
CA ASN A 10 4.44 2.30 -0.04
C ASN A 10 5.78 2.91 -0.49
N PRO A 11 5.99 4.23 -0.32
CA PRO A 11 7.19 4.93 -0.84
C PRO A 11 8.44 4.77 0.05
N ASP A 12 8.35 4.12 1.21
CA ASP A 12 9.42 4.13 2.19
C ASP A 12 10.72 3.50 1.66
N SER A 13 11.85 4.03 2.12
CA SER A 13 13.19 3.59 1.69
C SER A 13 13.50 2.12 1.96
N PRO A 14 13.06 1.47 3.07
CA PRO A 14 13.35 0.05 3.29
C PRO A 14 12.72 -0.87 2.23
N GLN A 15 11.66 -0.41 1.55
CA GLN A 15 11.01 -1.17 0.47
C GLN A 15 11.48 -0.77 -0.94
N ARG A 16 12.45 0.14 -1.07
CA ARG A 16 13.02 0.48 -2.38
C ARG A 16 13.54 -0.76 -3.14
N PRO A 17 14.29 -1.69 -2.51
CA PRO A 17 14.77 -2.89 -3.22
C PRO A 17 13.62 -3.75 -3.76
N LEU A 18 12.51 -3.86 -3.03
CA LEU A 18 11.32 -4.57 -3.49
C LEU A 18 10.74 -3.90 -4.74
N ARG A 19 10.58 -2.58 -4.75
CA ARG A 19 10.08 -1.84 -5.93
C ARG A 19 11.00 -2.03 -7.13
N GLU A 20 12.31 -1.99 -6.94
CA GLU A 20 13.26 -2.24 -8.01
C GLU A 20 13.11 -3.66 -8.60
N LEU A 21 12.97 -4.67 -7.75
CA LEU A 21 12.76 -6.06 -8.18
C LEU A 21 11.44 -6.24 -8.94
N ILE A 22 10.35 -5.61 -8.48
CA ILE A 22 9.06 -5.64 -9.18
C ILE A 22 9.21 -5.10 -10.61
N LEU A 23 9.94 -4.00 -10.80
CA LEU A 23 10.19 -3.44 -12.14
C LEU A 23 11.05 -4.39 -12.99
N LYS A 24 12.11 -4.96 -12.43
CA LYS A 24 12.98 -5.95 -13.10
C LYS A 24 12.22 -7.19 -13.55
N ASP A 25 11.23 -7.61 -12.76
CA ASP A 25 10.35 -8.73 -13.09
C ASP A 25 9.23 -8.36 -14.10
N GLY A 26 9.29 -7.15 -14.68
CA GLY A 26 8.35 -6.69 -15.71
C GLY A 26 6.94 -6.39 -15.18
N LYS A 27 6.79 -6.18 -13.87
CA LYS A 27 5.49 -5.95 -13.22
C LYS A 27 5.24 -4.46 -12.95
N THR A 28 3.98 -4.05 -13.03
CA THR A 28 3.55 -2.67 -12.81
C THR A 28 3.48 -2.37 -11.31
N ILE A 29 3.96 -1.19 -10.91
CA ILE A 29 3.83 -0.69 -9.54
C ILE A 29 2.77 0.40 -9.50
N VAL A 30 1.86 0.29 -8.53
CA VAL A 30 1.12 1.45 -8.02
C VAL A 30 1.72 1.85 -6.69
N MET A 31 2.14 3.09 -6.56
CA MET A 31 2.83 3.58 -5.35
C MET A 31 2.08 4.75 -4.73
N ALA A 32 1.87 4.71 -3.42
CA ALA A 32 1.44 5.90 -2.69
C ALA A 32 2.50 7.01 -2.74
N THR A 33 2.04 8.24 -2.96
CA THR A 33 2.90 9.41 -2.76
C THR A 33 3.08 9.69 -1.27
N PRO A 34 4.19 10.31 -0.84
CA PRO A 34 4.39 10.64 0.57
C PRO A 34 3.20 11.43 1.15
N ARG A 35 2.65 10.92 2.26
CA ARG A 35 1.47 11.47 2.94
C ARG A 35 0.22 11.60 2.04
N LEU A 36 0.16 10.86 0.94
CA LEU A 36 -0.92 10.91 -0.06
C LEU A 36 -1.20 12.29 -0.65
N ARG A 37 -0.27 13.25 -0.53
CA ARG A 37 -0.46 14.65 -1.01
C ARG A 37 -0.79 14.73 -2.49
N GLU A 38 -0.29 13.77 -3.25
CA GLU A 38 -0.47 13.68 -4.69
C GLU A 38 -1.16 12.36 -5.10
N GLY A 39 -1.82 11.69 -4.16
CA GLY A 39 -2.49 10.42 -4.44
C GLY A 39 -1.51 9.30 -4.79
N PHE A 40 -1.71 8.68 -5.96
CA PHE A 40 -0.95 7.52 -6.41
C PHE A 40 -0.14 7.78 -7.68
N LEU A 41 1.00 7.12 -7.79
CA LEU A 41 1.81 7.04 -9.00
C LEU A 41 1.71 5.63 -9.59
N ILE A 42 1.76 5.52 -10.90
CA ILE A 42 1.96 4.26 -11.62
C ILE A 42 3.34 4.25 -12.26
N LEU A 43 4.08 3.15 -12.08
CA LEU A 43 5.33 2.88 -12.78
C LEU A 43 5.14 1.63 -13.62
N ASN A 44 5.17 1.82 -14.94
CA ASN A 44 5.09 0.73 -15.91
C ASN A 44 6.51 0.41 -16.41
N PRO A 45 7.04 -0.80 -16.17
CA PRO A 45 8.40 -1.15 -16.60
C PRO A 45 8.56 -1.13 -18.13
N LYS A 46 7.48 -1.27 -18.91
CA LYS A 46 7.51 -1.13 -20.38
C LYS A 46 7.78 0.30 -20.85
N SER A 47 7.55 1.29 -19.99
CA SER A 47 7.73 2.72 -20.28
C SER A 47 9.01 3.28 -19.67
N ILE A 48 9.76 2.48 -18.92
CA ILE A 48 10.96 2.90 -18.20
C ILE A 48 12.14 2.03 -18.69
N PRO A 49 13.23 2.61 -19.20
CA PRO A 49 14.42 1.85 -19.53
C PRO A 49 14.97 1.10 -18.31
N GLU A 50 15.36 -0.16 -18.48
CA GLU A 50 15.82 -1.04 -17.39
C GLU A 50 16.96 -0.43 -16.55
N LYS A 51 17.90 0.25 -17.22
CA LYS A 51 19.02 0.98 -16.56
C LYS A 51 18.57 2.05 -15.56
N LEU A 52 17.29 2.47 -15.61
CA LEU A 52 16.70 3.46 -14.73
C LEU A 52 15.83 2.86 -13.62
N TYR A 53 15.66 1.54 -13.54
CA TYR A 53 14.81 0.90 -12.52
C TYR A 53 15.26 1.20 -11.09
N TYR A 54 16.57 1.27 -10.86
CA TYR A 54 17.10 1.71 -9.56
C TYR A 54 16.62 3.13 -9.22
N GLU A 55 16.79 4.09 -10.15
CA GLU A 55 16.33 5.47 -9.94
C GLU A 55 14.81 5.52 -9.74
N ALA A 56 14.05 4.89 -10.65
CA ALA A 56 12.59 4.84 -10.64
C ALA A 56 12.01 4.25 -9.35
N SER A 57 12.72 3.33 -8.68
CA SER A 57 12.30 2.75 -7.40
C SER A 57 12.37 3.71 -6.20
N THR A 58 13.07 4.85 -6.34
CA THR A 58 13.14 5.89 -5.30
C THR A 58 11.90 6.80 -5.33
N ILE A 59 11.64 7.56 -4.26
CA ILE A 59 10.54 8.52 -4.25
C ILE A 59 10.69 9.54 -5.39
N ARG A 60 11.86 10.19 -5.47
CA ARG A 60 12.13 11.21 -6.50
C ARG A 60 12.06 10.63 -7.91
N GLY A 61 12.64 9.45 -8.12
CA GLY A 61 12.60 8.79 -9.42
C GLY A 61 11.22 8.30 -9.81
N ALA A 62 10.39 7.87 -8.85
CA ALA A 62 9.00 7.52 -9.13
C ALA A 62 8.17 8.73 -9.60
N PHE A 63 8.42 9.93 -9.07
CA PHE A 63 7.82 11.16 -9.59
C PHE A 63 8.32 11.53 -10.99
N LYS A 64 9.58 11.21 -11.30
CA LYS A 64 10.21 11.52 -12.60
C LYS A 64 9.82 10.55 -13.71
N HIS A 65 9.75 9.26 -13.40
CA HIS A 65 9.60 8.17 -14.36
C HIS A 65 8.21 7.52 -14.31
N GLY A 66 7.47 7.73 -13.22
CA GLY A 66 6.08 7.32 -13.09
C GLY A 66 5.11 8.39 -13.56
N ARG A 67 3.83 8.04 -13.56
CA ARG A 67 2.73 8.94 -13.89
C ARG A 67 1.76 9.04 -12.73
N LYS A 68 1.28 10.24 -12.42
CA LYS A 68 0.20 10.44 -11.45
C LYS A 68 -1.10 9.85 -11.96
N LEU A 69 -1.77 9.06 -11.11
CA LEU A 69 -3.06 8.45 -11.39
C LEU A 69 -4.19 9.35 -10.90
N LYS A 70 -5.19 9.53 -11.74
CA LYS A 70 -6.51 10.01 -11.30
C LYS A 70 -7.28 8.88 -10.62
N ILE A 71 -8.27 9.22 -9.80
CA ILE A 71 -9.17 8.27 -9.12
C ILE A 71 -9.71 7.17 -10.05
N GLY A 72 -10.18 7.55 -11.25
CA GLY A 72 -10.75 6.61 -12.23
C GLY A 72 -9.73 5.72 -12.94
N GLU A 73 -8.44 6.06 -12.86
CA GLU A 73 -7.36 5.40 -13.59
C GLU A 73 -6.60 4.36 -12.76
N VAL A 74 -6.89 4.28 -11.45
CA VAL A 74 -6.23 3.31 -10.57
C VAL A 74 -6.57 1.89 -11.05
N PRO A 75 -5.59 1.06 -11.44
CA PRO A 75 -5.85 -0.30 -11.90
C PRO A 75 -6.29 -1.22 -10.74
N ILE A 76 -6.78 -2.41 -11.09
CA ILE A 76 -6.94 -3.49 -10.09
C ILE A 76 -5.56 -3.86 -9.54
N ILE A 77 -5.48 -4.05 -8.23
CA ILE A 77 -4.24 -4.40 -7.53
C ILE A 77 -4.31 -5.88 -7.14
N ASP A 78 -3.32 -6.66 -7.57
CA ASP A 78 -3.25 -8.09 -7.28
C ASP A 78 -2.91 -8.36 -5.82
N PHE A 79 -1.99 -7.59 -5.26
CA PHE A 79 -1.70 -7.57 -3.82
C PHE A 79 -1.06 -6.24 -3.42
N LYS A 80 -1.19 -5.90 -2.14
CA LYS A 80 -0.60 -4.71 -1.54
C LYS A 80 0.51 -5.10 -0.58
N VAL A 81 1.65 -4.43 -0.69
CA VAL A 81 2.74 -4.53 0.27
C VAL A 81 2.71 -3.34 1.21
N VAL A 82 2.78 -3.62 2.51
CA VAL A 82 2.80 -2.62 3.59
C VAL A 82 4.10 -2.69 4.37
N GLY A 83 4.70 -1.53 4.65
CA GLY A 83 5.87 -1.40 5.49
C GLY A 83 5.50 -1.36 6.97
N SER A 84 6.16 -2.17 7.80
CA SER A 84 5.80 -2.37 9.21
C SER A 84 6.99 -2.13 10.13
N VAL A 85 6.70 -1.64 11.34
CA VAL A 85 7.66 -1.53 12.45
C VAL A 85 7.67 -2.83 13.25
N ALA A 86 6.49 -3.41 13.54
CA ALA A 86 6.36 -4.74 14.11
C ALA A 86 5.11 -5.44 13.57
N VAL A 87 5.10 -6.77 13.64
CA VAL A 87 4.00 -7.66 13.21
C VAL A 87 3.84 -8.82 14.19
N SER A 88 2.64 -9.37 14.32
CA SER A 88 2.40 -10.62 15.05
C SER A 88 2.02 -11.76 14.11
N LEU A 89 2.17 -13.02 14.56
CA LEU A 89 1.76 -14.19 13.77
C LEU A 89 0.25 -14.25 13.49
N ARG A 90 -0.54 -13.47 14.23
CA ARG A 90 -1.98 -13.28 14.01
C ARG A 90 -2.29 -12.30 12.87
N GLY A 91 -1.27 -11.66 12.30
CA GLY A 91 -1.38 -10.69 11.22
C GLY A 91 -1.58 -9.26 11.68
N GLU A 92 -1.58 -9.02 13.00
CA GLU A 92 -1.60 -7.69 13.58
C GLU A 92 -0.30 -6.97 13.21
N ARG A 93 -0.37 -5.65 13.11
CA ARG A 93 0.70 -4.85 12.53
C ARG A 93 0.70 -3.46 13.12
N ILE A 94 1.88 -2.93 13.38
CA ILE A 94 2.08 -1.51 13.68
C ILE A 94 3.00 -0.89 12.62
N GLY A 95 2.52 0.19 12.01
CA GLY A 95 3.31 1.03 11.12
C GLY A 95 4.10 2.10 11.87
N LYS A 96 4.46 3.18 11.18
CA LYS A 96 5.16 4.33 11.78
C LYS A 96 4.24 5.27 12.59
N GLY A 97 2.98 4.88 12.82
CA GLY A 97 2.00 5.66 13.59
C GLY A 97 1.28 6.78 12.83
N SER A 98 1.53 6.97 11.53
CA SER A 98 0.94 8.07 10.76
C SER A 98 -0.44 7.78 10.13
N GLY A 99 -0.93 6.54 10.18
CA GLY A 99 -2.25 6.14 9.62
C GLY A 99 -2.39 6.15 8.09
N TYR A 100 -1.39 6.60 7.34
CA TYR A 100 -1.48 6.68 5.87
C TYR A 100 -1.64 5.32 5.18
N SER A 101 -1.04 4.24 5.70
CA SER A 101 -1.13 2.91 5.07
C SER A 101 -2.56 2.34 5.15
N GLU A 102 -3.22 2.60 6.27
CA GLU A 102 -4.61 2.25 6.55
C GLU A 102 -5.53 3.08 5.65
N LEU A 103 -5.24 4.37 5.50
CA LEU A 103 -5.98 5.25 4.60
C LEU A 103 -5.82 4.87 3.13
N GLU A 104 -4.61 4.55 2.68
CA GLU A 104 -4.35 4.02 1.34
C GLU A 104 -5.20 2.77 1.06
N TYR A 105 -5.29 1.85 2.03
CA TYR A 105 -6.12 0.65 1.91
C TYR A 105 -7.60 1.03 1.81
N GLY A 106 -8.09 1.90 2.69
CA GLY A 106 -9.47 2.39 2.65
C GLY A 106 -9.83 3.05 1.31
N ILE A 107 -8.93 3.89 0.78
CA ILE A 107 -9.08 4.52 -0.54
C ILE A 107 -9.21 3.44 -1.63
N LEU A 108 -8.30 2.47 -1.69
CA LEU A 108 -8.34 1.42 -2.71
C LEU A 108 -9.61 0.56 -2.60
N ARG A 109 -10.13 0.34 -1.38
CA ARG A 109 -11.41 -0.35 -1.14
C ARG A 109 -12.61 0.46 -1.65
N GLU A 110 -12.66 1.76 -1.36
CA GLU A 110 -13.71 2.68 -1.86
C GLU A 110 -13.71 2.76 -3.40
N LEU A 111 -12.52 2.70 -4.00
CA LEU A 111 -12.35 2.67 -5.45
C LEU A 111 -12.65 1.30 -6.09
N GLY A 112 -12.92 0.26 -5.29
CA GLY A 112 -13.12 -1.11 -5.78
C GLY A 112 -11.89 -1.72 -6.45
N ARG A 113 -10.69 -1.21 -6.14
CA ARG A 113 -9.42 -1.67 -6.75
C ARG A 113 -8.75 -2.78 -5.95
N ILE A 114 -9.18 -2.96 -4.70
CA ILE A 114 -8.88 -4.12 -3.87
C ILE A 114 -10.16 -4.63 -3.20
N SER A 115 -10.13 -5.91 -2.83
CA SER A 115 -11.18 -6.61 -2.10
C SER A 115 -10.70 -7.03 -0.71
N GLU A 116 -11.61 -7.55 0.12
CA GLU A 116 -11.26 -8.20 1.39
C GLU A 116 -10.27 -9.36 1.19
N ASN A 117 -10.34 -10.01 0.02
CA ASN A 117 -9.52 -11.16 -0.34
C ASN A 117 -8.21 -10.77 -1.06
N THR A 118 -8.00 -9.48 -1.35
CA THR A 118 -6.73 -9.04 -1.94
C THR A 118 -5.62 -9.24 -0.90
N PRO A 119 -4.56 -10.01 -1.22
CA PRO A 119 -3.49 -10.29 -0.26
C PRO A 119 -2.80 -9.02 0.21
N ILE A 120 -2.60 -8.91 1.52
CA ILE A 120 -1.78 -7.88 2.17
C ILE A 120 -0.51 -8.53 2.69
N ILE A 121 0.64 -8.06 2.20
CA ILE A 121 1.94 -8.66 2.48
C ILE A 121 2.83 -7.65 3.17
N THR A 122 3.70 -8.10 4.07
CA THR A 122 4.74 -7.26 4.65
C THR A 122 6.09 -7.95 4.63
N THR A 123 7.14 -7.15 4.52
CA THR A 123 8.54 -7.59 4.59
C THR A 123 9.16 -7.03 5.85
N VAL A 124 9.67 -7.90 6.72
CA VAL A 124 10.24 -7.52 8.03
C VAL A 124 11.43 -8.38 8.39
N HIS A 125 12.25 -7.92 9.34
CA HIS A 125 13.24 -8.75 10.01
C HIS A 125 12.58 -9.66 11.06
N GLU A 126 13.17 -10.83 11.37
CA GLU A 126 12.62 -11.75 12.39
C GLU A 126 12.43 -11.07 13.76
N LEU A 127 13.29 -10.12 14.12
CA LEU A 127 13.19 -9.34 15.37
C LEU A 127 11.97 -8.41 15.43
N GLN A 128 11.33 -8.14 14.30
CA GLN A 128 10.11 -7.32 14.24
C GLN A 128 8.85 -8.18 14.40
N ILE A 129 9.00 -9.51 14.55
CA ILE A 129 7.90 -10.41 14.87
C ILE A 129 7.76 -10.44 16.39
N VAL A 130 6.61 -9.96 16.88
CA VAL A 130 6.27 -9.86 18.30
C VAL A 130 5.04 -10.73 18.61
N GLU A 131 4.79 -10.98 19.89
CA GLU A 131 3.70 -11.87 20.33
C GLU A 131 2.32 -11.31 19.99
N ASN A 132 2.09 -10.04 20.31
CA ASN A 132 0.80 -9.37 20.09
C ASN A 132 1.00 -7.88 19.82
N ILE A 133 0.06 -7.28 19.10
CA ILE A 133 0.02 -5.83 18.85
C ILE A 133 -1.42 -5.35 19.12
N PRO A 134 -1.62 -4.30 19.94
CA PRO A 134 -2.93 -3.68 20.09
C PRO A 134 -3.50 -3.28 18.73
N GLN A 135 -4.81 -3.46 18.55
CA GLN A 135 -5.46 -3.18 17.28
C GLN A 135 -6.58 -2.18 17.44
N GLU A 136 -6.65 -1.27 16.48
CA GLU A 136 -7.72 -0.31 16.29
C GLU A 136 -8.62 -0.74 15.14
N GLU A 137 -9.81 -0.15 15.03
CA GLU A 137 -10.77 -0.50 13.98
C GLU A 137 -10.34 -0.23 12.54
N PHE A 138 -9.40 0.70 12.36
CA PHE A 138 -8.85 1.06 11.06
C PHE A 138 -7.65 0.20 10.67
N ASP A 139 -7.12 -0.62 11.60
CA ASP A 139 -5.94 -1.41 11.34
C ASP A 139 -6.19 -2.48 10.28
N VAL A 140 -5.21 -2.62 9.39
CA VAL A 140 -5.26 -3.55 8.26
C VAL A 140 -4.34 -4.73 8.55
N PRO A 141 -4.87 -5.88 9.00
CA PRO A 141 -4.06 -7.07 9.22
C PRO A 141 -3.45 -7.61 7.92
N VAL A 142 -2.23 -8.14 8.03
CA VAL A 142 -1.49 -8.76 6.93
C VAL A 142 -1.81 -10.24 6.81
N ASP A 143 -1.81 -10.78 5.60
CA ASP A 143 -1.96 -12.23 5.33
C ASP A 143 -0.62 -12.96 5.32
N TYR A 144 0.45 -12.27 4.92
CA TYR A 144 1.77 -12.87 4.80
C TYR A 144 2.84 -11.97 5.39
N ILE A 145 3.70 -12.59 6.19
CA ILE A 145 4.94 -12.00 6.72
C ILE A 145 6.09 -12.67 5.98
N VAL A 146 6.87 -11.87 5.27
CA VAL A 146 8.06 -12.32 4.54
C VAL A 146 9.29 -11.84 5.29
N THR A 147 10.14 -12.77 5.68
CA THR A 147 11.44 -12.48 6.29
C THR A 147 12.56 -12.97 5.38
N PHE A 148 13.80 -12.72 5.78
CA PHE A 148 14.96 -13.28 5.09
C PHE A 148 15.07 -14.81 5.23
N LYS A 149 14.36 -15.43 6.20
CA LYS A 149 14.42 -16.87 6.46
C LYS A 149 13.23 -17.63 5.89
N ARG A 150 12.04 -17.02 5.88
CA ARG A 150 10.79 -17.75 5.63
C ARG A 150 9.64 -16.83 5.22
N ILE A 151 8.61 -17.46 4.70
CA ILE A 151 7.31 -16.85 4.44
C ILE A 151 6.32 -17.47 5.42
N ILE A 152 5.60 -16.63 6.16
CA ILE A 152 4.64 -17.04 7.17
C ILE A 152 3.26 -16.58 6.70
N LYS A 153 2.32 -17.52 6.57
CA LYS A 153 0.90 -17.19 6.42
C LYS A 153 0.32 -16.94 7.80
N THR A 154 -0.36 -15.82 7.98
CA THR A 154 -0.94 -15.43 9.26
C THR A 154 -2.30 -16.11 9.48
N GLU A 155 -2.70 -16.23 10.73
CA GLU A 155 -4.02 -16.78 11.09
C GLU A 155 -5.15 -15.83 10.70
N ARG A 156 -4.89 -14.51 10.76
CA ARG A 156 -5.82 -13.40 10.51
C ARG A 156 -7.19 -13.63 11.15
N ASN A 157 -7.31 -13.24 12.41
CA ASN A 157 -8.53 -13.43 13.19
C ASN A 157 -9.56 -12.28 13.06
N ARG A 158 -9.36 -11.34 12.12
CA ARG A 158 -10.20 -10.16 11.92
C ARG A 158 -10.38 -9.81 10.45
N ALA A 159 -11.59 -9.36 10.10
CA ALA A 159 -11.87 -8.70 8.83
C ALA A 159 -11.16 -7.34 8.75
N ARG A 160 -10.87 -6.88 7.53
CA ARG A 160 -10.32 -5.54 7.29
C ARG A 160 -11.44 -4.50 7.17
N PRO A 161 -11.12 -3.20 7.26
CA PRO A 161 -12.07 -2.15 6.94
C PRO A 161 -12.70 -2.34 5.55
N SER A 162 -14.00 -2.12 5.43
CA SER A 162 -14.70 -2.21 4.13
C SER A 162 -14.38 -1.04 3.19
N GLY A 163 -13.75 0.01 3.71
CA GLY A 163 -13.48 1.27 3.02
C GLY A 163 -12.82 2.28 3.95
N ILE A 164 -12.98 3.57 3.65
CA ILE A 164 -12.55 4.66 4.52
C ILE A 164 -13.53 4.75 5.71
N ILE A 165 -12.99 4.81 6.93
CA ILE A 165 -13.80 5.09 8.14
C ILE A 165 -13.97 6.61 8.24
N TRP A 166 -14.95 7.16 7.51
CA TRP A 166 -15.12 8.60 7.31
C TRP A 166 -15.25 9.42 8.60
N ARG A 167 -15.79 8.84 9.68
CA ARG A 167 -15.88 9.51 10.98
C ARG A 167 -14.53 9.76 11.67
N LEU A 168 -13.47 9.10 11.23
CA LEU A 168 -12.10 9.31 11.71
C LEU A 168 -11.32 10.31 10.84
N ILE A 169 -11.90 10.75 9.73
CA ILE A 169 -11.24 11.69 8.81
C ILE A 169 -11.42 13.11 9.33
N THR A 170 -10.31 13.73 9.71
CA THR A 170 -10.26 15.11 10.20
C THR A 170 -10.24 16.14 9.07
N ASP A 171 -10.61 17.38 9.36
CA ASP A 171 -10.51 18.48 8.40
C ASP A 171 -9.09 18.71 7.92
N LYS A 172 -8.10 18.51 8.81
CA LYS A 172 -6.68 18.55 8.44
C LYS A 172 -6.34 17.52 7.37
N MET A 173 -6.80 16.27 7.54
CA MET A 173 -6.59 15.22 6.55
C MET A 173 -7.30 15.55 5.23
N MET A 174 -8.52 16.07 5.29
CA MET A 174 -9.25 16.51 4.09
C MET A 174 -8.48 17.61 3.34
N MET A 175 -7.84 18.54 4.05
CA MET A 175 -7.03 19.60 3.43
C MET A 175 -5.72 19.07 2.84
N GLU A 176 -5.02 18.19 3.55
CA GLU A 176 -3.71 17.68 3.13
C GLU A 176 -3.78 16.61 2.03
N ILE A 177 -4.91 15.92 1.89
CA ILE A 177 -5.07 14.73 1.05
C ILE A 177 -6.21 14.97 0.05
N PRO A 178 -5.91 15.54 -1.14
CA PRO A 178 -6.93 15.93 -2.12
C PRO A 178 -7.88 14.81 -2.54
N ILE A 179 -7.38 13.57 -2.66
CA ILE A 179 -8.17 12.41 -3.10
C ILE A 179 -9.36 12.13 -2.15
N LEU A 180 -9.26 12.52 -0.87
CA LEU A 180 -10.37 12.36 0.09
C LEU A 180 -11.54 13.29 -0.23
N LYS A 181 -11.28 14.51 -0.71
CA LYS A 181 -12.33 15.45 -1.13
C LYS A 181 -13.11 14.89 -2.31
N GLU A 182 -12.40 14.43 -3.34
CA GLU A 182 -12.99 13.87 -4.55
C GLU A 182 -13.81 12.61 -4.24
N LEU A 183 -13.31 11.73 -3.38
CA LEU A 183 -14.03 10.54 -2.92
C LEU A 183 -15.28 10.89 -2.12
N LYS A 184 -15.21 11.89 -1.22
CA LYS A 184 -16.37 12.33 -0.42
C LYS A 184 -17.49 12.86 -1.30
N ILE A 185 -17.16 13.65 -2.32
CA ILE A 185 -18.14 14.16 -3.30
C ILE A 185 -18.79 13.01 -4.08
N THR A 186 -17.97 12.08 -4.57
CA THR A 186 -18.45 10.94 -5.36
C THR A 186 -19.37 10.03 -4.54
N ARG A 187 -19.10 9.88 -3.24
CA ARG A 187 -19.93 9.10 -2.31
C ARG A 187 -21.29 9.74 -2.05
N THR A 188 -21.37 11.06 -1.91
CA THR A 188 -22.66 11.77 -1.69
C THR A 188 -23.57 11.72 -2.91
N ASN A 189 -23.00 11.51 -4.10
CA ASN A 189 -23.74 11.42 -5.36
C ASN A 189 -24.21 9.98 -5.71
N ARG A 190 -23.94 9.00 -4.84
CA ARG A 190 -24.42 7.61 -4.95
C ARG A 190 -25.58 7.39 -3.99
#